data_AF-A0A3R9MXS4-F1
#
_entry.id   AF-A0A3R9MXS4-F1
#
_cell.length_a   1.000
_cell.length_b   1.000
_cell.length_c   1.000
_cell.angle_alpha   90.00
_cell.angle_beta   90.00
_cell.angle_gamma   90.00
#
_symmetry.space_group_name_H-M   'P 1'
#
loop_
_entity.id
_entity.type
_entity.pdbx_description
1 polymer ?
#
loop_
_entity_poly.entity_id
_entity_poly.type
_entity_poly.pdbx_seq_one_letter_code
_entity_poly.pdbx_strand_id
1 'polypeptide(L)'
;MTTNLGFLAALNQPTRRGLLLNVGAAVLSCLLLNGLIFAFNWDDSGPLPLAPALGPYVGAVWVGLFALLGTARWQLIRVGSSAGRRARRWVVILMASCLAYPFYTLALGSDLAGLLGNVETILLAAFVAWRIWPYSRPAARLVLPVIAWVTFATATVLRGLGWL
;
A
#
# COMPACT_ATOMS: atom_id res chain seq x y z
N MET A 1 7.82 29.81 -4.30
CA MET A 1 6.82 28.90 -4.92
C MET A 1 7.35 28.08 -6.11
N THR A 2 8.63 28.15 -6.47
CA THR A 2 9.23 27.43 -7.63
C THR A 2 9.70 25.99 -7.32
N THR A 3 9.94 25.66 -6.05
CA THR A 3 10.44 24.35 -5.60
C THR A 3 9.44 23.19 -5.76
N ASN A 4 8.14 23.44 -5.56
CA ASN A 4 7.10 22.40 -5.67
C ASN A 4 6.91 21.89 -7.11
N LEU A 5 7.06 22.77 -8.11
CA LEU A 5 6.93 22.39 -9.52
C LEU A 5 8.09 21.49 -9.96
N GLY A 6 9.31 21.74 -9.48
CA GLY A 6 10.49 20.94 -9.79
C GLY A 6 10.42 19.51 -9.24
N PHE A 7 9.95 19.35 -8.01
CA PHE A 7 9.79 18.03 -7.39
C PHE A 7 8.71 17.19 -8.08
N LEU A 8 7.53 17.78 -8.33
CA LEU A 8 6.44 17.10 -9.03
C LEU A 8 6.83 16.75 -10.47
N ALA A 9 7.57 17.62 -11.15
CA ALA A 9 8.12 17.31 -12.46
C ALA A 9 9.09 16.11 -12.38
N ALA A 10 10.01 16.09 -11.41
CA ALA A 10 10.98 15.01 -11.24
C ALA A 10 10.31 13.65 -10.91
N LEU A 11 9.23 13.63 -10.12
CA LEU A 11 8.41 12.43 -9.85
C LEU A 11 7.74 11.85 -11.09
N ASN A 12 7.61 12.64 -12.15
CA ASN A 12 6.96 12.26 -13.41
C ASN A 12 7.97 12.01 -14.55
N GLN A 13 9.26 11.90 -14.24
CA GLN A 13 10.29 11.59 -15.24
C GLN A 13 10.61 10.08 -15.29
N PRO A 14 10.84 9.50 -16.48
CA PRO A 14 11.22 8.11 -16.66
C PRO A 14 12.72 7.86 -16.36
N THR A 15 13.28 8.54 -15.37
CA THR A 15 14.71 8.48 -15.01
C THR A 15 14.93 7.67 -13.73
N ARG A 16 16.18 7.28 -13.45
CA ARG A 16 16.56 6.65 -12.16
C ARG A 16 16.20 7.54 -10.97
N ARG A 17 16.39 8.86 -11.12
CA ARG A 17 15.95 9.84 -10.12
C ARG A 17 14.44 9.77 -9.91
N GLY A 18 13.65 9.72 -10.99
CA GLY A 18 12.21 9.54 -10.90
C GLY A 18 11.81 8.26 -10.16
N LEU A 19 12.51 7.14 -10.39
CA LEU A 19 12.28 5.89 -9.66
C LEU A 19 12.52 6.07 -8.16
N LEU A 20 13.70 6.58 -7.79
CA LEU A 20 14.07 6.80 -6.40
C LEU A 20 13.09 7.73 -5.69
N LEU A 21 12.61 8.78 -6.36
CA LEU A 21 11.61 9.69 -5.80
C LEU A 21 10.25 9.01 -5.59
N ASN A 22 9.81 8.15 -6.53
CA ASN A 22 8.54 7.43 -6.39
C ASN A 22 8.59 6.41 -5.25
N VAL A 23 9.66 5.61 -5.20
CA VAL A 23 9.87 4.62 -4.14
C VAL A 23 10.06 5.31 -2.80
N GLY A 24 10.93 6.32 -2.74
CA GLY A 24 11.21 7.09 -1.53
C GLY A 24 9.97 7.77 -0.98
N ALA A 25 9.14 8.40 -1.83
CA ALA A 25 7.88 9.00 -1.39
C ALA A 25 6.89 7.96 -0.83
N ALA A 26 6.73 6.81 -1.51
CA ALA A 26 5.84 5.75 -1.04
C ALA A 26 6.32 5.14 0.30
N VAL A 27 7.61 4.80 0.40
CA VAL A 27 8.22 4.25 1.61
C VAL A 27 8.16 5.26 2.77
N LEU A 28 8.51 6.53 2.52
CA LEU A 28 8.44 7.56 3.55
C LEU A 28 7.02 7.73 4.08
N SER A 29 6.02 7.71 3.19
CA SER A 29 4.61 7.78 3.61
C SER A 29 4.22 6.61 4.52
N CYS A 30 4.65 5.40 4.18
CA CYS A 30 4.44 4.20 5.01
C CYS A 30 5.17 4.28 6.35
N LEU A 31 6.42 4.75 6.37
CA LEU A 31 7.21 4.88 7.60
C LEU A 31 6.62 5.94 8.54
N LEU A 32 6.15 7.07 8.00
CA LEU A 32 5.47 8.09 8.79
C LEU A 32 4.20 7.52 9.42
N LEU A 33 3.39 6.77 8.66
CA LEU A 33 2.19 6.15 9.20
C LEU A 33 2.50 5.08 10.25
N ASN A 34 3.49 4.22 10.03
CA ASN A 34 3.95 3.27 11.04
C ASN A 34 4.43 3.99 12.31
N GLY A 35 5.17 5.09 12.16
CA GLY A 35 5.59 5.93 13.28
C GLY A 35 4.41 6.50 14.07
N LEU A 36 3.33 6.90 13.39
CA LEU A 36 2.09 7.34 14.04
C LEU A 36 1.43 6.20 14.82
N ILE A 37 1.31 5.00 14.21
CA ILE A 37 0.74 3.82 14.87
C ILE A 37 1.45 3.55 16.20
N PHE A 38 2.79 3.51 16.18
CA PHE A 38 3.60 3.31 17.40
C PHE A 38 3.49 4.48 18.38
N ALA A 39 3.49 5.73 17.89
CA ALA A 39 3.41 6.90 18.78
C ALA A 39 2.06 6.99 19.52
N PHE A 40 0.98 6.45 18.95
CA PHE A 40 -0.35 6.43 19.54
C PHE A 40 -0.73 5.07 20.17
N ASN A 41 0.18 4.09 20.21
CA ASN A 41 -0.06 2.73 20.70
C ASN A 41 -1.29 2.06 20.05
N TRP A 42 -1.52 2.31 18.76
CA TRP A 42 -2.63 1.69 18.02
C TRP A 42 -2.40 0.20 17.76
N ASP A 43 -1.17 -0.28 17.97
CA ASP A 43 -0.76 -1.67 17.88
C ASP A 43 -1.10 -2.50 19.13
N ASP A 44 -1.57 -1.88 20.22
CA ASP A 44 -1.85 -2.53 21.52
C ASP A 44 -3.23 -3.23 21.58
N SER A 45 -3.77 -3.60 20.41
CA SER A 45 -5.15 -4.07 20.24
C SER A 45 -5.28 -5.59 20.43
N GLY A 46 -5.29 -6.06 21.68
CA GLY A 46 -5.96 -7.30 22.09
C GLY A 46 -5.12 -8.60 22.20
N PRO A 47 -5.69 -9.65 22.82
CA PRO A 47 -4.97 -10.80 23.39
C PRO A 47 -4.63 -11.88 22.35
N LEU A 48 -4.33 -11.51 21.10
CA LEU A 48 -3.86 -12.48 20.12
C LEU A 48 -2.45 -12.95 20.55
N PRO A 49 -2.23 -14.25 20.86
CA PRO A 49 -1.00 -14.74 21.50
C PRO A 49 0.29 -14.51 20.69
N LEU A 50 0.17 -14.09 19.43
CA LEU A 50 1.25 -13.83 18.49
C LEU A 50 1.35 -12.36 18.06
N ALA A 51 0.42 -11.49 18.46
CA ALA A 51 0.31 -10.12 17.93
C ALA A 51 1.49 -9.18 18.29
N PRO A 52 2.01 -9.15 19.54
CA PRO A 52 3.06 -8.20 19.91
C PRO A 52 4.39 -8.48 19.19
N ALA A 53 4.72 -9.76 18.95
CA ALA A 53 5.96 -10.16 18.30
C ALA A 53 5.97 -9.90 16.78
N LEU A 54 4.79 -9.76 16.15
CA LEU A 54 4.66 -9.60 14.71
C LEU A 54 4.57 -8.13 14.25
N GLY A 55 4.34 -7.17 15.16
CA GLY A 55 4.17 -5.74 14.82
C GLY A 55 5.30 -5.18 13.93
N PRO A 56 6.58 -5.30 14.32
CA PRO A 56 7.70 -4.87 13.48
C PRO A 56 7.77 -5.57 12.11
N TYR A 57 7.40 -6.86 12.05
CA TYR A 57 7.40 -7.62 10.80
C TYR A 57 6.27 -7.16 9.86
N VAL A 58 5.08 -6.88 10.38
CA VAL A 58 3.96 -6.32 9.62
C VAL A 58 4.35 -4.97 9.02
N GLY A 59 4.96 -4.10 9.83
CA GLY A 59 5.48 -2.81 9.37
C GLY A 59 6.51 -2.95 8.26
N ALA A 60 7.46 -3.90 8.40
CA ALA A 60 8.50 -4.16 7.40
C ALA A 60 7.93 -4.68 6.07
N VAL A 61 6.93 -5.57 6.11
CA VAL A 61 6.25 -6.05 4.89
C VAL A 61 5.56 -4.90 4.18
N TRP A 62 4.85 -4.03 4.89
CA TRP A 62 4.21 -2.86 4.29
C TRP A 62 5.23 -1.91 3.65
N VAL A 63 6.38 -1.68 4.28
CA VAL A 63 7.47 -0.89 3.66
C VAL A 63 7.91 -1.51 2.32
N GLY A 64 8.07 -2.83 2.28
CA GLY A 64 8.36 -3.56 1.05
C GLY A 64 7.27 -3.39 -0.02
N LEU A 65 6.00 -3.56 0.37
CA LEU A 65 4.85 -3.38 -0.53
C LEU A 65 4.78 -1.95 -1.09
N PHE A 66 4.98 -0.92 -0.26
CA PHE A 66 5.00 0.47 -0.72
C PHE A 66 6.17 0.74 -1.68
N ALA A 67 7.33 0.12 -1.47
CA ALA A 67 8.42 0.20 -2.44
C ALA A 67 8.05 -0.43 -3.80
N LEU A 68 7.34 -1.57 -3.80
CA LEU A 68 6.84 -2.20 -5.03
C LEU A 68 5.79 -1.34 -5.73
N LEU A 69 4.84 -0.76 -4.99
CA LEU A 69 3.82 0.14 -5.53
C LEU A 69 4.45 1.42 -6.10
N GLY A 70 5.45 2.00 -5.43
CA GLY A 70 6.23 3.15 -5.93
C GLY A 70 6.91 2.82 -7.25
N THR A 71 7.51 1.63 -7.34
CA THR A 71 8.12 1.11 -8.56
C THR A 71 7.08 0.90 -9.67
N ALA A 72 5.91 0.34 -9.35
CA ALA A 72 4.81 0.13 -10.30
C ALA A 72 4.32 1.46 -10.88
N ARG A 73 4.11 2.48 -10.03
CA ARG A 73 3.74 3.84 -10.45
C ARG A 73 4.79 4.42 -11.39
N TRP A 74 6.08 4.28 -11.08
CA TRP A 74 7.17 4.76 -11.93
C TRP A 74 7.21 4.05 -13.29
N GLN A 75 7.05 2.72 -13.33
CA GLN A 75 7.03 1.99 -14.60
C GLN A 75 5.92 2.47 -15.54
N LEU A 76 4.75 2.84 -15.00
CA LEU A 76 3.64 3.39 -15.76
C LEU A 76 3.89 4.81 -16.31
N ILE A 77 4.92 5.53 -15.82
CA ILE A 77 5.37 6.81 -16.42
C ILE A 77 5.92 6.57 -17.82
N ARG A 78 6.64 5.46 -18.01
CA ARG A 78 7.31 5.11 -19.27
C ARG A 78 6.34 4.81 -20.41
N VAL A 79 5.06 4.58 -20.11
CA VAL A 79 4.00 4.35 -21.10
C VAL A 79 3.65 5.63 -21.88
N GLY A 80 3.91 6.83 -21.33
CA GLY A 80 3.81 8.12 -22.04
C GLY A 80 2.41 8.60 -22.47
N SER A 81 1.38 7.74 -22.44
CA SER A 81 0.04 8.05 -22.93
C SER A 81 -0.94 8.58 -21.86
N SER A 82 -2.06 9.15 -22.29
CA SER A 82 -3.18 9.52 -21.41
C SER A 82 -3.71 8.33 -20.61
N ALA A 83 -3.69 7.14 -21.21
CA ALA A 83 -4.02 5.88 -20.54
C ALA A 83 -3.00 5.52 -19.44
N GLY A 84 -1.70 5.70 -19.69
CA GLY A 84 -0.64 5.57 -18.68
C GLY A 84 -0.83 6.54 -17.51
N ARG A 85 -1.27 7.78 -17.77
CA ARG A 85 -1.63 8.73 -16.70
C ARG A 85 -2.78 8.22 -15.83
N ARG A 86 -3.82 7.66 -16.44
CA ARG A 86 -4.97 7.08 -15.72
C ARG A 86 -4.57 5.85 -14.91
N ALA A 87 -3.74 4.96 -15.48
CA ALA A 87 -3.19 3.80 -14.79
C ALA A 87 -2.39 4.19 -13.53
N ARG A 88 -1.58 5.24 -13.60
CA ARG A 88 -0.85 5.76 -12.42
C ARG A 88 -1.77 6.24 -11.31
N ARG A 89 -2.91 6.86 -11.64
CA ARG A 89 -3.88 7.31 -10.64
C ARG A 89 -4.45 6.15 -9.85
N TRP A 90 -4.73 5.02 -10.50
CA TRP A 90 -5.21 3.82 -9.83
C TRP A 90 -4.20 3.28 -8.81
N VAL A 91 -2.91 3.25 -9.14
CA VAL A 91 -1.86 2.87 -8.19
C VAL A 91 -1.80 3.83 -7.00
N VAL A 92 -1.95 5.14 -7.23
CA VAL A 92 -1.99 6.15 -6.15
C VAL A 92 -3.22 5.99 -5.27
N ILE A 93 -4.39 5.70 -5.85
CA ILE A 93 -5.62 5.42 -5.10
C ILE A 93 -5.43 4.21 -4.19
N LEU A 94 -4.83 3.13 -4.71
CA LEU A 94 -4.50 1.95 -3.90
C LEU A 94 -3.54 2.30 -2.75
N MET A 95 -2.45 3.03 -3.01
CA MET A 95 -1.55 3.49 -1.95
C MET A 95 -2.29 4.30 -0.87
N ALA A 96 -3.15 5.24 -1.28
CA ALA A 96 -3.92 6.06 -0.36
C ALA A 96 -4.91 5.22 0.47
N SER A 97 -5.57 4.24 -0.15
CA SER A 97 -6.43 3.28 0.54
C SER A 97 -5.66 2.50 1.60
N CYS A 98 -4.47 1.99 1.26
CA CYS A 98 -3.61 1.29 2.21
C CYS A 98 -3.12 2.19 3.35
N LEU A 99 -2.86 3.48 3.10
CA LEU A 99 -2.51 4.45 4.14
C LEU A 99 -3.70 4.83 5.03
N ALA A 100 -4.93 4.77 4.50
CA ALA A 100 -6.14 5.02 5.25
C ALA A 100 -6.51 3.84 6.19
N TYR A 101 -6.06 2.63 5.86
CA TYR A 101 -6.41 1.38 6.54
C TYR A 101 -6.25 1.43 8.08
N PRO A 102 -5.11 1.89 8.65
CA PRO A 102 -4.94 1.91 10.11
C PRO A 102 -5.96 2.79 10.86
N PHE A 103 -6.49 3.84 10.21
CA PHE A 103 -7.39 4.78 10.85
C PHE A 103 -8.78 4.20 11.13
N TYR A 104 -9.25 3.25 10.33
CA TYR A 104 -10.57 2.65 10.53
C TYR A 104 -10.49 1.21 11.06
N THR A 105 -9.31 0.61 11.10
CA THR A 105 -9.12 -0.76 11.63
C THR A 105 -8.50 -0.76 13.03
N LEU A 106 -7.40 -0.02 13.23
CA LEU A 106 -6.70 0.03 14.50
C LEU A 106 -7.29 1.11 15.41
N ALA A 107 -7.47 2.34 14.91
CA ALA A 107 -7.97 3.43 15.76
C ALA A 107 -9.44 3.23 16.21
N LEU A 108 -10.21 2.40 15.50
CA LEU A 108 -11.58 2.03 15.89
C LEU A 108 -11.66 0.69 16.66
N GLY A 109 -10.58 -0.09 16.71
CA GLY A 109 -10.51 -1.35 17.46
C GLY A 109 -11.55 -2.42 17.08
N SER A 110 -11.97 -2.48 15.81
CA SER A 110 -13.05 -3.36 15.34
C SER A 110 -12.55 -4.43 14.38
N ASP A 111 -12.66 -5.70 14.77
CA ASP A 111 -12.30 -6.85 13.93
C ASP A 111 -13.12 -6.90 12.63
N LEU A 112 -14.41 -6.53 12.69
CA LEU A 112 -15.28 -6.45 11.52
C LEU A 112 -14.80 -5.36 10.55
N ALA A 113 -14.39 -4.20 11.06
CA ALA A 113 -13.81 -3.15 10.24
C ALA A 113 -12.48 -3.60 9.60
N GLY A 114 -11.67 -4.35 10.34
CA GLY A 114 -10.47 -5.02 9.82
C GLY A 114 -10.77 -5.97 8.67
N LEU A 115 -11.77 -6.84 8.83
CA LEU A 115 -12.18 -7.79 7.79
C LEU A 115 -12.71 -7.09 6.54
N LEU A 116 -13.58 -6.08 6.71
CA LEU A 116 -14.10 -5.29 5.60
C LEU A 116 -12.99 -4.52 4.87
N GLY A 117 -12.06 -3.93 5.61
CA GLY A 117 -10.89 -3.25 5.04
C GLY A 117 -9.98 -4.18 4.25
N ASN A 118 -9.79 -5.42 4.72
CA ASN A 118 -9.02 -6.42 4.01
C ASN A 118 -9.71 -6.82 2.69
N VAL A 119 -11.02 -7.06 2.72
CA VAL A 119 -11.82 -7.38 1.51
C VAL A 119 -11.76 -6.21 0.52
N GLU A 120 -11.97 -4.99 0.98
CA GLU A 120 -11.86 -3.77 0.17
C GLU A 120 -10.48 -3.69 -0.50
N THR A 121 -9.41 -3.86 0.28
CA THR A 121 -8.02 -3.74 -0.20
C THR A 121 -7.70 -4.84 -1.21
N ILE A 122 -8.15 -6.08 -1.00
CA ILE A 122 -7.99 -7.19 -1.96
C ILE A 122 -8.69 -6.86 -3.27
N LEU A 123 -9.96 -6.45 -3.22
CA LEU A 123 -10.75 -6.13 -4.41
C LEU A 123 -10.16 -4.95 -5.16
N LEU A 124 -9.77 -3.89 -4.46
CA LEU A 124 -9.13 -2.71 -5.04
C LEU A 124 -7.78 -3.08 -5.67
N ALA A 125 -6.93 -3.84 -4.99
CA ALA A 125 -5.64 -4.26 -5.53
C ALA A 125 -5.80 -5.14 -6.78
N ALA A 126 -6.76 -6.07 -6.78
CA ALA A 126 -7.10 -6.89 -7.94
C ALA A 126 -7.61 -6.03 -9.10
N PHE A 127 -8.52 -5.09 -8.83
CA PHE A 127 -9.02 -4.14 -9.82
C PHE A 127 -7.89 -3.29 -10.42
N VAL A 128 -7.00 -2.74 -9.58
CA VAL A 128 -5.86 -1.94 -10.04
C VAL A 128 -4.92 -2.79 -10.90
N ALA A 129 -4.56 -4.01 -10.45
CA ALA A 129 -3.71 -4.92 -11.21
C ALA A 129 -4.31 -5.26 -12.58
N TRP A 130 -5.60 -5.62 -12.63
CA TRP A 130 -6.33 -5.85 -13.88
C TRP A 130 -6.35 -4.62 -14.76
N ARG A 131 -6.63 -3.43 -14.20
CA ARG A 131 -6.77 -2.19 -14.95
C ARG A 131 -5.46 -1.72 -15.57
N ILE A 132 -4.32 -1.98 -14.94
CA ILE A 132 -2.99 -1.59 -15.44
C ILE A 132 -2.32 -2.69 -16.29
N TRP A 133 -2.82 -3.92 -16.24
CA TRP A 133 -2.29 -5.07 -16.98
C TRP A 133 -2.07 -4.83 -18.49
N PRO A 134 -3.02 -4.21 -19.24
CA PRO A 134 -2.84 -3.97 -20.67
C PRO A 134 -1.74 -2.97 -20.99
N TYR A 135 -1.31 -2.15 -20.02
CA TYR A 135 -0.32 -1.09 -20.22
C TYR A 135 1.07 -1.47 -19.72
N SER A 136 1.15 -2.24 -18.62
CA SER A 136 2.42 -2.75 -18.09
C SER A 136 2.19 -3.98 -17.21
N ARG A 137 2.43 -5.17 -17.78
CA ARG A 137 2.41 -6.43 -17.02
C ARG A 137 3.44 -6.44 -15.87
N PRO A 138 4.67 -5.91 -16.04
CA PRO A 138 5.59 -5.80 -14.92
C PRO A 138 5.03 -4.94 -13.77
N ALA A 139 4.38 -3.82 -14.08
CA ALA A 139 3.78 -2.98 -13.03
C ALA A 139 2.60 -3.67 -12.35
N ALA A 140 1.77 -4.40 -13.10
CA ALA A 140 0.67 -5.17 -12.54
C ALA A 140 1.15 -6.29 -11.60
N ARG A 141 2.23 -6.99 -11.96
CA ARG A 141 2.84 -8.03 -11.10
C ARG A 141 3.34 -7.46 -9.77
N LEU A 142 3.84 -6.23 -9.76
CA LEU A 142 4.28 -5.55 -8.53
C LEU A 142 3.12 -5.20 -7.58
N VAL A 143 1.87 -5.20 -8.05
CA VAL A 143 0.68 -5.00 -7.21
C VAL A 143 0.23 -6.32 -6.55
N LEU A 144 0.46 -7.46 -7.19
CA LEU A 144 -0.02 -8.77 -6.71
C LEU A 144 0.44 -9.15 -5.29
N PRO A 145 1.66 -8.82 -4.83
CA PRO A 145 2.07 -9.05 -3.46
C PRO A 145 1.16 -8.41 -2.41
N VAL A 146 0.48 -7.29 -2.72
CA VAL A 146 -0.52 -6.69 -1.83
C VAL A 146 -1.69 -7.66 -1.61
N ILE A 147 -2.20 -8.28 -2.68
CA ILE A 147 -3.30 -9.25 -2.61
C ILE A 147 -2.90 -10.46 -1.77
N ALA A 148 -1.70 -11.00 -2.00
CA ALA A 148 -1.20 -12.16 -1.26
C ALA A 148 -1.06 -11.85 0.23
N TRP A 149 -0.46 -10.70 0.57
CA TRP A 149 -0.28 -10.27 1.95
C TRP A 149 -1.61 -10.03 2.67
N VAL A 150 -2.55 -9.32 2.04
CA VAL A 150 -3.84 -9.00 2.68
C VAL A 150 -4.72 -10.24 2.78
N THR A 151 -4.63 -11.20 1.84
CA THR A 151 -5.27 -12.52 1.98
C THR A 151 -4.72 -13.27 3.20
N PHE A 152 -3.40 -13.27 3.39
CA PHE A 152 -2.78 -13.85 4.59
C PHE A 152 -3.26 -13.15 5.87
N ALA A 153 -3.27 -11.81 5.90
CA ALA A 153 -3.79 -11.04 7.04
C ALA A 153 -5.27 -11.36 7.33
N THR A 154 -6.08 -11.54 6.28
CA THR A 154 -7.49 -11.95 6.41
C THR A 154 -7.61 -13.29 7.10
N ALA A 155 -6.81 -14.29 6.69
CA ALA A 155 -6.80 -15.60 7.34
C ALA A 155 -6.42 -15.51 8.82
N THR A 156 -5.49 -14.63 9.19
CA THR A 156 -5.14 -14.42 10.62
C THR A 156 -6.28 -13.81 11.43
N VAL A 157 -7.02 -12.86 10.86
CA VAL A 157 -8.20 -12.26 11.53
C VAL A 157 -9.31 -13.30 11.67
N LEU A 158 -9.62 -14.05 10.61
CA LEU A 158 -10.64 -15.11 10.63
C LEU A 158 -10.33 -16.20 11.67
N ARG A 159 -9.06 -16.59 11.81
CA ARG A 159 -8.62 -17.50 12.85
C ARG A 159 -8.80 -16.91 14.25
N GLY A 160 -8.50 -15.62 14.43
CA GLY A 160 -8.75 -14.91 15.68
C GLY A 160 -10.23 -14.89 16.08
N LEU A 161 -11.14 -14.87 15.10
CA LEU A 161 -12.59 -14.95 15.28
C LEU A 161 -13.12 -16.39 15.46
N GLY A 162 -12.26 -17.41 15.35
CA GLY A 162 -12.66 -18.82 15.45
C GLY A 162 -13.41 -19.36 14.23
N TRP A 163 -13.29 -18.71 13.06
CA TRP A 163 -13.93 -19.15 11.80
C TRP A 163 -13.04 -20.09 10.97
N LEU A 164 -11.76 -20.22 11.33
CA LEU A 164 -10.72 -21.10 10.76
C LEU A 164 -9.90 -21.71 11.90
#